data_AF-A0A952TCS2-F1
#
_entry.id   AF-A0A952TCS2-F1
#
_cell.length_a   1.000
_cell.length_b   1.000
_cell.length_c   1.000
_cell.angle_alpha   90.00
_cell.angle_beta   90.00
_cell.angle_gamma   90.00
#
_symmetry.space_group_name_H-M   'P 1'
#
loop_
_entity.id
_entity.type
_entity.pdbx_description
1 polymer ?
#
loop_
_entity_poly.entity_id
_entity_poly.type
_entity_poly.pdbx_seq_one_letter_code
_entity_poly.pdbx_strand_id
1 'polypeptide(L)'
;EETDDSKSKKMFGAVVRSTAEHLLVELPVISYYDEDSIYIKWNRATTDTSFLLKFLNSENRILYVHRTPLNNYWLDINKMKLRAGESYKLIVNSNGNRSLSSDTIKIKIPERKVVNDLKSDFANYELNNNSPLDLIQSALIYEKSGFNNLAKKHLQAANSLAPGVDQYTQIYNLFLLKNGLDFLIDTKTLERR
;
A
#
# COMPACT_ATOMS: atom_id res chain seq x y z
N GLU A 1 -30.07 -9.44 -58.96
CA GLU A 1 -30.33 -8.95 -57.59
C GLU A 1 -29.53 -9.85 -56.65
N GLU A 2 -28.28 -9.50 -56.39
CA GLU A 2 -27.79 -8.50 -55.42
C GLU A 2 -27.62 -9.07 -54.01
N THR A 3 -26.43 -8.76 -53.52
CA THR A 3 -25.72 -9.15 -52.31
C THR A 3 -26.32 -8.57 -51.03
N ASP A 4 -25.93 -9.18 -49.92
CA ASP A 4 -25.09 -8.54 -48.87
C ASP A 4 -25.65 -8.52 -47.44
N ASP A 5 -24.70 -8.84 -46.58
CA ASP A 5 -24.45 -8.40 -45.21
C ASP A 5 -25.52 -8.38 -44.11
N SER A 6 -25.03 -8.90 -42.97
CA SER A 6 -25.04 -8.22 -41.68
C SER A 6 -25.86 -8.84 -40.55
N LYS A 7 -25.19 -8.75 -39.39
CA LYS A 7 -25.71 -8.50 -38.04
C LYS A 7 -26.13 -9.71 -37.23
N SER A 8 -25.26 -10.22 -36.36
CA SER A 8 -24.81 -9.63 -35.09
C SER A 8 -25.76 -9.90 -33.92
N LYS A 9 -25.15 -10.36 -32.82
CA LYS A 9 -25.52 -10.12 -31.41
C LYS A 9 -26.82 -10.83 -30.97
N LYS A 10 -26.88 -11.52 -29.84
CA LYS A 10 -26.43 -11.07 -28.52
C LYS A 10 -26.15 -12.28 -27.62
N MET A 11 -24.89 -12.66 -27.52
CA MET A 11 -24.39 -13.24 -26.28
C MET A 11 -24.13 -12.04 -25.36
N PHE A 12 -25.15 -11.55 -24.66
CA PHE A 12 -24.90 -10.68 -23.52
C PHE A 12 -24.43 -11.57 -22.39
N GLY A 13 -23.10 -11.72 -22.37
CA GLY A 13 -22.36 -12.23 -21.23
C GLY A 13 -22.81 -11.53 -19.97
N ALA A 14 -22.84 -12.34 -18.92
CA ALA A 14 -23.19 -12.04 -17.55
C ALA A 14 -23.00 -10.57 -17.16
N VAL A 15 -24.04 -10.05 -16.52
CA VAL A 15 -23.95 -8.92 -15.60
C VAL A 15 -22.85 -9.25 -14.59
N VAL A 16 -21.68 -8.62 -14.74
CA VAL A 16 -20.73 -8.51 -13.64
C VAL A 16 -21.41 -7.57 -12.65
N ARG A 17 -22.09 -8.16 -11.66
CA ARG A 17 -22.60 -7.41 -10.53
C ARG A 17 -21.41 -6.77 -9.84
N SER A 18 -21.44 -5.45 -9.75
CA SER A 18 -20.56 -4.58 -8.96
C SER A 18 -19.92 -5.35 -7.81
N THR A 19 -18.59 -5.47 -7.90
CA THR A 19 -17.68 -5.95 -6.86
C THR A 19 -18.07 -5.37 -5.50
N ALA A 20 -18.02 -6.18 -4.45
CA ALA A 20 -18.17 -5.69 -3.08
C ALA A 20 -17.34 -4.43 -2.88
N GLU A 21 -17.96 -3.35 -2.39
CA GLU A 21 -17.23 -2.16 -1.97
C GLU A 21 -16.15 -2.62 -0.98
N HIS A 22 -14.88 -2.31 -1.27
CA HIS A 22 -13.72 -2.73 -0.51
C HIS A 22 -13.00 -1.49 0.03
N LEU A 23 -12.55 -1.51 1.29
CA LEU A 23 -11.73 -0.42 1.83
C LEU A 23 -10.29 -0.55 1.35
N LEU A 24 -9.82 0.44 0.61
CA LEU A 24 -8.48 0.52 0.06
C LEU A 24 -7.60 1.29 1.04
N VAL A 25 -6.64 0.60 1.64
CA VAL A 25 -5.74 1.16 2.64
C VAL A 25 -4.42 1.51 1.97
N GLU A 26 -3.91 2.72 2.21
CA GLU A 26 -2.71 3.28 1.57
C GLU A 26 -1.38 2.75 2.17
N LEU A 27 -1.36 1.49 2.58
CA LEU A 27 -0.18 0.79 3.08
C LEU A 27 0.13 -0.44 2.21
N PRO A 28 1.41 -0.75 1.96
CA PRO A 28 1.79 -2.00 1.32
C PRO A 28 1.18 -3.19 2.08
N VAL A 29 0.69 -4.20 1.35
CA VAL A 29 0.06 -5.40 1.96
C VAL A 29 1.01 -6.09 2.95
N ILE A 30 2.33 -6.01 2.75
CA ILE A 30 3.34 -6.52 3.67
C ILE A 30 4.51 -5.54 3.72
N SER A 31 4.95 -5.15 4.91
CA SER A 31 6.18 -4.35 5.09
C SER A 31 6.79 -4.56 6.47
N TYR A 32 8.12 -4.42 6.57
CA TYR A 32 8.78 -4.08 7.83
C TYR A 32 8.52 -2.63 8.19
N TYR A 33 8.39 -2.35 9.48
CA TYR A 33 8.24 -1.00 10.02
C TYR A 33 9.24 -0.80 11.16
N ASP A 34 10.21 0.06 10.94
CA ASP A 34 11.25 0.48 11.92
C ASP A 34 10.94 1.86 12.54
N GLU A 35 9.71 2.37 12.33
CA GLU A 35 9.25 3.65 12.86
C GLU A 35 8.47 3.42 14.14
N ASP A 36 8.59 4.34 15.12
CA ASP A 36 7.82 4.28 16.38
C ASP A 36 6.31 4.39 16.16
N SER A 37 5.90 4.91 15.01
CA SER A 37 4.50 5.12 14.66
C SER A 37 4.23 4.89 13.18
N ILE A 38 3.09 4.26 12.87
CA ILE A 38 2.64 3.99 11.51
C ILE A 38 1.43 4.86 11.20
N TYR A 39 1.51 5.69 10.17
CA TYR A 39 0.36 6.40 9.63
C TYR A 39 -0.44 5.49 8.71
N ILE A 40 -1.72 5.30 9.03
CA ILE A 40 -2.65 4.47 8.27
C ILE A 40 -3.71 5.39 7.69
N LYS A 41 -4.00 5.26 6.40
CA LYS A 41 -5.06 6.01 5.70
C LYS A 41 -5.82 5.07 4.76
N TRP A 42 -7.12 5.28 4.61
CA TRP A 42 -7.95 4.52 3.70
C TRP A 42 -8.95 5.40 2.95
N ASN A 43 -9.49 4.87 1.85
CA ASN A 43 -10.58 5.51 1.14
C ASN A 43 -11.85 5.53 2.02
N ARG A 44 -12.57 6.64 1.98
CA ARG A 44 -13.85 6.76 2.69
C ARG A 44 -14.96 6.37 1.74
N ALA A 45 -15.68 5.28 2.03
CA ALA A 45 -16.98 5.05 1.42
C ALA A 45 -17.90 6.20 1.86
N THR A 46 -18.59 6.83 0.92
CA THR A 46 -19.32 8.10 1.12
C THR A 46 -20.45 8.01 2.15
N THR A 47 -20.91 6.81 2.47
CA THR A 47 -22.00 6.53 3.42
C THR A 47 -21.52 6.18 4.83
N ASP A 48 -20.23 5.91 5.04
CA ASP A 48 -19.72 5.50 6.33
C ASP A 48 -19.46 6.69 7.26
N THR A 49 -19.99 6.56 8.48
CA THR A 49 -19.82 7.53 9.57
C THR A 49 -18.68 7.17 10.50
N SER A 50 -18.21 5.92 10.49
CA SER A 50 -17.12 5.43 11.34
C SER A 50 -16.53 4.11 10.87
N PHE A 51 -15.32 3.83 11.35
CA PHE A 51 -14.51 2.66 11.03
C PHE A 51 -14.03 1.98 12.31
N LEU A 52 -13.76 0.67 12.20
CA LEU A 52 -13.13 -0.15 13.22
C LEU A 52 -11.78 -0.65 12.70
N LEU A 53 -10.70 -0.26 13.36
CA LEU A 53 -9.37 -0.80 13.10
C LEU A 53 -9.14 -1.95 14.07
N LYS A 54 -8.80 -3.11 13.54
CA LYS A 54 -8.46 -4.29 14.32
C LYS A 54 -6.99 -4.60 14.12
N PHE A 55 -6.27 -4.68 15.22
CA PHE A 55 -4.90 -5.12 15.25
C PHE A 55 -4.84 -6.52 15.86
N LEU A 56 -4.25 -7.47 15.13
CA LEU A 56 -4.20 -8.87 15.51
C LEU A 56 -2.76 -9.37 15.49
N ASN A 57 -2.46 -10.39 16.29
CA ASN A 57 -1.21 -11.14 16.16
C ASN A 57 -1.28 -12.12 14.96
N SER A 58 -0.17 -12.83 14.73
CA SER A 58 -0.05 -13.86 13.69
C SER A 58 -1.13 -14.97 13.81
N GLU A 59 -1.53 -15.32 15.03
CA GLU A 59 -2.56 -16.31 15.39
C GLU A 59 -4.01 -15.79 15.27
N ASN A 60 -4.23 -14.59 14.73
CA ASN A 60 -5.54 -13.94 14.64
C ASN A 60 -6.20 -13.59 15.98
N ARG A 61 -5.44 -13.55 17.08
CA ARG A 61 -5.93 -12.98 18.35
C ARG A 61 -5.94 -11.47 18.24
N ILE A 62 -7.10 -10.87 18.52
CA ILE A 62 -7.26 -9.42 18.55
C ILE A 62 -6.44 -8.88 19.73
N LEU A 63 -5.47 -8.03 19.44
CA LEU A 63 -4.66 -7.32 20.43
C LEU A 63 -5.29 -5.97 20.79
N TYR A 64 -5.89 -5.31 19.79
CA TYR A 64 -6.43 -3.97 19.95
C TYR A 64 -7.54 -3.70 18.92
N VAL A 65 -8.56 -2.95 19.33
CA VAL A 65 -9.61 -2.45 18.46
C VAL A 65 -9.79 -0.95 18.71
N HIS A 66 -9.80 -0.17 17.63
CA HIS A 66 -10.04 1.26 17.69
C HIS A 66 -11.22 1.65 16.82
N ARG A 67 -12.14 2.46 17.34
CA ARG A 67 -13.23 3.06 16.57
C ARG A 67 -12.92 4.52 16.30
N THR A 68 -13.03 4.95 15.05
CA THR A 68 -12.80 6.35 14.67
C THR A 68 -13.78 6.80 13.58
N PRO A 69 -14.27 8.05 13.59
CA PRO A 69 -15.01 8.63 12.46
C PRO A 69 -14.09 9.07 11.30
N LEU A 70 -12.79 9.13 11.55
CA LEU A 70 -11.80 9.57 10.57
C LEU A 70 -11.42 8.41 9.64
N ASN A 71 -10.92 8.74 8.45
CA ASN A 71 -10.39 7.76 7.49
C ASN A 71 -8.86 7.57 7.60
N ASN A 72 -8.29 7.93 8.76
CA ASN A 72 -6.88 7.81 9.06
C ASN A 72 -6.65 7.54 10.55
N TYR A 73 -5.46 7.03 10.88
CA TYR A 73 -5.05 6.70 12.24
C TYR A 73 -3.52 6.63 12.37
N TRP A 74 -2.99 7.04 13.52
CA TRP A 74 -1.60 6.84 13.90
C TRP A 74 -1.49 5.67 14.88
N LEU A 75 -0.83 4.59 14.43
CA LEU A 75 -0.55 3.42 15.24
C LEU A 75 0.78 3.62 15.97
N ASP A 76 0.74 3.75 17.30
CA ASP A 76 1.96 3.87 18.12
C ASP A 76 2.48 2.47 18.49
N ILE A 77 3.58 2.05 17.86
CA ILE A 77 4.16 0.71 18.01
C ILE A 77 4.65 0.49 19.46
N ASN A 78 5.25 1.53 20.06
CA ASN A 78 5.81 1.48 21.41
C ASN A 78 4.70 1.30 22.46
N LYS A 79 3.58 2.00 22.31
CA LYS A 79 2.40 1.81 23.19
C LYS A 79 1.81 0.42 23.07
N MET A 80 1.87 -0.19 21.89
CA MET A 80 1.35 -1.55 21.65
C MET A 80 2.27 -2.66 22.16
N LYS A 81 3.50 -2.34 22.56
CA LYS A 81 4.50 -3.31 23.05
C LYS A 81 4.70 -4.47 22.07
N LEU A 82 4.75 -4.15 20.77
CA LEU A 82 5.00 -5.14 19.73
C LEU A 82 6.42 -5.68 19.85
N ARG A 83 6.61 -6.96 19.57
CA ARG A 83 7.90 -7.64 19.70
C ARG A 83 8.64 -7.61 18.37
N ALA A 84 9.94 -7.35 18.42
CA ALA A 84 10.81 -7.50 17.26
C ALA A 84 10.79 -8.94 16.74
N GLY A 85 10.86 -9.11 15.41
CA GLY A 85 10.77 -10.40 14.72
C GLY A 85 9.35 -10.91 14.49
N GLU A 86 8.34 -10.35 15.17
CA GLU A 86 6.95 -10.79 15.04
C GLU A 86 6.22 -10.13 13.86
N SER A 87 5.17 -10.82 13.41
CA SER A 87 4.24 -10.31 12.39
C SER A 87 2.85 -10.10 12.98
N TYR A 88 2.27 -8.96 12.63
CA TYR A 88 0.96 -8.52 13.05
C TYR A 88 0.07 -8.26 11.84
N LYS A 89 -1.24 -8.23 12.07
CA LYS A 89 -2.25 -8.02 11.05
C LYS A 89 -3.07 -6.79 11.39
N LEU A 90 -3.30 -5.95 10.40
CA LEU A 90 -4.19 -4.80 10.47
C LEU A 90 -5.34 -5.02 9.48
N ILE A 91 -6.55 -4.84 9.97
CA ILE A 91 -7.78 -4.87 9.17
C ILE A 91 -8.60 -3.62 9.52
N VAL A 92 -9.09 -2.92 8.50
CA VAL A 92 -10.03 -1.81 8.66
C VAL A 92 -11.40 -2.32 8.23
N ASN A 93 -12.40 -2.17 9.09
CA ASN A 93 -13.79 -2.46 8.77
C ASN A 93 -14.60 -1.17 8.79
N SER A 94 -15.59 -1.08 7.91
CA SER A 94 -16.69 -0.16 8.12
C SER A 94 -17.48 -0.58 9.36
N ASN A 95 -17.86 0.40 10.17
CA ASN A 95 -18.74 0.17 11.31
C ASN A 95 -20.23 0.19 10.93
N GLY A 96 -20.59 0.85 9.82
CA GLY A 96 -21.97 0.95 9.32
C GLY A 96 -22.34 -0.16 8.33
N ASN A 97 -21.36 -0.67 7.58
CA ASN A 97 -21.52 -1.70 6.58
C ASN A 97 -20.59 -2.90 6.85
N ARG A 98 -21.13 -4.00 7.40
CA ARG A 98 -20.32 -5.17 7.80
C ARG A 98 -19.67 -5.91 6.63
N SER A 99 -20.16 -5.73 5.39
CA SER A 99 -19.53 -6.35 4.21
C SER A 99 -18.34 -5.56 3.69
N LEU A 100 -18.15 -4.31 4.15
CA LEU A 100 -17.09 -3.42 3.71
C LEU A 100 -15.88 -3.54 4.66
N SER A 101 -14.85 -4.20 4.17
CA SER A 101 -13.59 -4.46 4.87
C SER A 101 -12.41 -4.15 3.96
N SER A 102 -11.27 -3.87 4.55
CA SER A 102 -9.99 -3.91 3.85
C SER A 102 -9.48 -5.34 3.73
N ASP A 103 -8.46 -5.49 2.88
CA ASP A 103 -7.53 -6.59 2.90
C ASP A 103 -6.76 -6.61 4.22
N THR A 104 -6.14 -7.75 4.50
CA THR A 104 -5.27 -7.89 5.66
C THR A 104 -3.87 -7.37 5.35
N ILE A 105 -3.48 -6.29 6.03
CA ILE A 105 -2.13 -5.73 5.96
C ILE A 105 -1.26 -6.41 7.00
N LYS A 106 -0.10 -6.92 6.58
CA LYS A 106 0.87 -7.56 7.47
C LYS A 106 1.96 -6.55 7.86
N ILE A 107 1.99 -6.22 9.15
CA ILE A 107 2.98 -5.34 9.75
C ILE A 107 4.04 -6.22 10.40
N LYS A 108 5.27 -6.16 9.89
CA LYS A 108 6.41 -6.89 10.47
C LYS A 108 7.25 -5.93 11.28
N ILE A 109 7.60 -6.30 12.51
CA ILE A 109 8.55 -5.54 13.31
C ILE A 109 9.93 -6.15 13.09
N PRO A 110 10.90 -5.41 12.51
CA PRO A 110 12.19 -5.98 12.16
C PRO A 110 12.99 -6.32 13.43
N GLU A 111 13.83 -7.36 13.34
CA GLU A 111 14.88 -7.57 14.32
C GLU A 111 16.01 -6.57 14.11
N ARG A 112 16.77 -6.27 15.17
CA ARG A 112 17.95 -5.39 15.09
C ARG A 112 18.95 -5.85 14.04
N LYS A 113 19.10 -7.17 13.85
CA LYS A 113 19.96 -7.74 12.81
C LYS A 113 19.53 -7.30 11.42
N VAL A 114 18.23 -7.40 11.10
CA VAL A 114 17.67 -6.98 9.80
C VAL A 114 17.92 -5.50 9.54
N VAL A 115 17.76 -4.66 10.57
CA VAL A 115 18.05 -3.22 10.48
C VAL A 115 19.54 -2.95 10.27
N ASN A 116 20.42 -3.71 10.93
CA ASN A 116 21.87 -3.56 10.75
C ASN A 116 22.32 -4.01 9.36
N ASP A 117 21.83 -5.16 8.87
CA ASP A 117 22.14 -5.68 7.54
C ASP A 117 21.74 -4.65 6.47
N LEU A 118 20.56 -4.03 6.63
CA LEU A 118 20.11 -2.92 5.77
C LEU A 118 21.08 -1.73 5.80
N LYS A 119 21.53 -1.29 6.97
CA LYS A 119 22.50 -0.18 7.10
C LYS A 119 23.83 -0.51 6.43
N SER A 120 24.28 -1.76 6.54
CA SER A 120 25.47 -2.24 5.85
C SER A 120 25.30 -2.21 4.32
N ASP A 121 24.13 -2.58 3.80
CA ASP A 121 23.83 -2.45 2.38
C ASP A 121 23.91 -0.99 1.93
N PHE A 122 23.34 -0.05 2.68
CA PHE A 122 23.41 1.39 2.37
C PHE A 122 24.85 1.94 2.34
N ALA A 123 25.70 1.50 3.27
CA ALA A 123 27.08 1.96 3.34
C ALA A 123 27.89 1.66 2.07
N ASN A 124 27.51 0.62 1.31
CA ASN A 124 28.19 0.23 0.07
C ASN A 124 27.87 1.12 -1.13
N TYR A 125 26.84 1.96 -1.06
CA TYR A 125 26.34 2.72 -2.22
C TYR A 125 26.59 4.23 -2.13
N GLU A 126 27.23 4.73 -1.06
CA GLU A 126 27.56 6.16 -0.86
C GLU A 126 26.38 7.12 -1.15
N LEU A 127 25.15 6.68 -0.83
CA LEU A 127 23.93 7.41 -1.15
C LEU A 127 23.82 8.67 -0.29
N ASN A 128 23.79 9.83 -0.93
CA ASN A 128 23.61 11.12 -0.25
C ASN A 128 22.13 11.57 -0.19
N ASN A 129 21.21 10.80 -0.79
CA ASN A 129 19.76 11.02 -0.83
C ASN A 129 19.32 12.40 -1.37
N ASN A 130 20.17 13.06 -2.15
CA ASN A 130 19.90 14.42 -2.65
C ASN A 130 19.47 14.45 -4.12
N SER A 131 19.67 13.37 -4.88
CA SER A 131 19.17 13.26 -6.25
C SER A 131 17.98 12.30 -6.37
N PRO A 132 17.10 12.48 -7.37
CA PRO A 132 16.04 11.52 -7.68
C PRO A 132 16.57 10.10 -7.88
N LEU A 133 17.77 9.95 -8.48
CA LEU A 133 18.36 8.64 -8.74
C LEU A 133 18.81 7.96 -7.44
N ASP A 134 19.41 8.70 -6.50
CA ASP A 134 19.82 8.17 -5.20
C ASP A 134 18.60 7.73 -4.37
N LEU A 135 17.51 8.48 -4.45
CA LEU A 135 16.24 8.12 -3.82
C LEU A 135 15.64 6.85 -4.42
N ILE A 136 15.70 6.69 -5.75
CA ILE A 136 15.26 5.46 -6.41
C ILE A 136 16.13 4.28 -5.99
N GLN A 137 17.45 4.44 -5.97
CA GLN A 137 18.37 3.38 -5.54
C GLN A 137 18.13 2.99 -4.07
N SER A 138 17.92 3.97 -3.20
CA SER A 138 17.52 3.74 -1.81
C SER A 138 16.21 2.96 -1.72
N ALA A 139 15.21 3.33 -2.53
CA ALA A 139 13.94 2.63 -2.56
C ALA A 139 14.08 1.16 -2.96
N LEU A 140 14.93 0.85 -3.94
CA LEU A 140 15.20 -0.52 -4.38
C LEU A 140 15.85 -1.36 -3.28
N ILE A 141 16.78 -0.77 -2.51
CA ILE A 141 17.40 -1.43 -1.35
C ILE A 141 16.36 -1.71 -0.26
N TYR A 142 15.52 -0.72 0.07
CA TYR A 142 14.43 -0.88 1.03
C TYR A 142 13.43 -1.96 0.58
N GLU A 143 13.02 -1.94 -0.68
CA GLU A 143 12.06 -2.90 -1.24
C GLU A 143 12.63 -4.32 -1.21
N LYS A 144 13.89 -4.51 -1.65
CA LYS A 144 14.58 -5.80 -1.58
C LYS A 144 14.65 -6.35 -0.15
N SER A 145 14.77 -5.45 0.82
CA SER A 145 14.84 -5.77 2.25
C SER A 145 13.45 -5.88 2.91
N GLY A 146 12.37 -5.65 2.17
CA GLY A 146 10.98 -5.74 2.65
C GLY A 146 10.47 -4.52 3.41
N PHE A 147 11.18 -3.40 3.41
CA PHE A 147 10.78 -2.11 3.99
C PHE A 147 9.98 -1.29 2.97
N ASN A 148 8.88 -1.87 2.48
CA ASN A 148 8.08 -1.30 1.39
C ASN A 148 7.48 0.07 1.75
N ASN A 149 7.20 0.35 3.03
CA ASN A 149 6.78 1.69 3.48
C ASN A 149 7.86 2.75 3.21
N LEU A 150 9.13 2.44 3.48
CA LEU A 150 10.27 3.33 3.24
C LEU A 150 10.56 3.44 1.75
N ALA A 151 10.49 2.33 1.01
CA ALA A 151 10.62 2.33 -0.44
C ALA A 151 9.59 3.25 -1.10
N LYS A 152 8.31 3.16 -0.70
CA LYS A 152 7.24 4.05 -1.15
C LYS A 152 7.60 5.52 -0.92
N LYS A 153 8.04 5.88 0.29
CA LYS A 153 8.40 7.27 0.65
C LYS A 153 9.52 7.81 -0.26
N HIS A 154 10.54 7.00 -0.53
CA HIS A 154 11.67 7.41 -1.38
C HIS A 154 11.27 7.56 -2.86
N LEU A 155 10.45 6.66 -3.40
CA LEU A 155 9.93 6.80 -4.77
C LEU A 155 9.02 8.02 -4.93
N GLN A 156 8.17 8.30 -3.92
CA GLN A 156 7.36 9.51 -3.89
C GLN A 156 8.22 10.77 -3.88
N ALA A 157 9.28 10.79 -3.07
CA ALA A 157 10.23 11.90 -3.02
C ALA A 157 10.97 12.08 -4.36
N ALA A 158 11.41 10.99 -5.00
CA ALA A 158 12.06 11.04 -6.31
C ALA A 158 11.16 11.68 -7.38
N ASN A 159 9.88 11.26 -7.45
CA ASN A 159 8.90 11.86 -8.36
C ASN A 159 8.61 13.34 -8.04
N SER A 160 8.69 13.73 -6.77
CA SER A 160 8.49 15.12 -6.35
C SER A 160 9.67 16.01 -6.72
N LEU A 161 10.90 15.48 -6.69
CA LEU A 161 12.12 16.21 -7.07
C LEU A 161 12.28 16.35 -8.60
N ALA A 162 11.76 15.40 -9.37
CA ALA A 162 11.82 15.41 -10.83
C ALA A 162 10.43 15.16 -11.45
N PRO A 163 9.48 16.10 -11.28
CA PRO A 163 8.14 15.95 -11.82
C PRO A 163 8.19 15.88 -13.35
N GLY A 164 7.44 14.94 -13.94
CA GLY A 164 7.35 14.78 -15.40
C GLY A 164 8.40 13.87 -16.03
N VAL A 165 9.29 13.25 -15.24
CA VAL A 165 10.14 12.16 -15.73
C VAL A 165 9.31 10.87 -15.74
N ASP A 166 8.90 10.45 -16.94
CA ASP A 166 8.02 9.30 -17.13
C ASP A 166 8.59 8.00 -16.53
N GLN A 167 9.91 7.81 -16.61
CA GLN A 167 10.57 6.62 -16.07
C GLN A 167 10.40 6.51 -14.55
N TYR A 168 10.50 7.62 -13.81
CA TYR A 168 10.37 7.62 -12.36
C TYR A 168 8.91 7.35 -11.95
N THR A 169 7.98 7.92 -12.71
CA THR A 169 6.55 7.65 -12.55
C THR A 169 6.23 6.17 -12.81
N GLN A 170 6.81 5.58 -13.87
CA GLN A 170 6.65 4.16 -14.17
C GLN A 170 7.20 3.26 -13.06
N ILE A 171 8.40 3.55 -12.54
CA ILE A 171 8.99 2.79 -11.43
C ILE A 171 8.08 2.86 -10.20
N TYR A 172 7.57 4.04 -9.85
CA TYR A 172 6.64 4.20 -8.73
C TYR A 172 5.32 3.44 -8.96
N ASN A 173 4.73 3.53 -10.14
CA ASN A 173 3.48 2.81 -10.46
C ASN A 173 3.66 1.29 -10.43
N LEU A 174 4.80 0.77 -10.91
CA LEU A 174 5.14 -0.66 -10.81
C LEU A 174 5.28 -1.09 -9.35
N PHE A 175 5.93 -0.26 -8.53
CA PHE A 175 6.02 -0.50 -7.09
C PHE A 175 4.62 -0.55 -6.45
N LEU A 176 3.74 0.40 -6.78
CA LEU A 176 2.37 0.44 -6.25
C LEU A 176 1.60 -0.83 -6.64
N LEU A 177 1.62 -1.22 -7.91
CA LEU A 177 0.97 -2.43 -8.40
C LEU A 177 1.45 -3.68 -7.66
N LYS A 178 2.77 -3.85 -7.53
CA LYS A 178 3.39 -5.00 -6.84
C LYS A 178 2.99 -5.10 -5.36
N ASN A 179 2.66 -3.96 -4.74
CA ASN A 179 2.37 -3.86 -3.31
C ASN A 179 0.88 -3.71 -2.99
N GLY A 180 -0.02 -3.95 -3.95
CA GLY A 180 -1.48 -3.87 -3.76
C GLY A 180 -2.01 -2.45 -3.57
N LEU A 181 -1.34 -1.48 -4.18
CA LEU A 181 -1.64 -0.05 -4.11
C LEU A 181 -1.98 0.54 -5.48
N ASP A 182 -2.44 -0.29 -6.42
CA ASP A 182 -2.79 0.07 -7.79
C ASP A 182 -3.86 1.17 -7.87
N PHE A 183 -4.75 1.25 -6.89
CA PHE A 183 -5.73 2.33 -6.76
C PHE A 183 -5.12 3.74 -6.54
N LEU A 184 -3.82 3.83 -6.24
CA LEU A 184 -3.08 5.08 -6.14
C LEU A 184 -2.40 5.48 -7.46
N ILE A 185 -2.48 4.65 -8.50
CA ILE A 185 -1.91 4.95 -9.82
C ILE A 185 -2.77 6.01 -10.50
N ASP A 186 -2.16 7.12 -10.90
CA ASP A 186 -2.84 8.12 -11.75
C ASP A 186 -2.91 7.59 -13.19
N THR A 187 -4.08 7.10 -13.59
CA THR A 187 -4.30 6.51 -14.91
C THR A 187 -4.08 7.48 -16.07
N LYS A 188 -4.09 8.81 -15.83
CA LYS A 188 -3.79 9.82 -16.86
C LYS A 188 -2.35 9.74 -17.38
N THR A 189 -1.44 9.12 -16.62
CA THR A 189 -0.05 8.87 -17.07
C THR A 189 0.11 7.60 -17.89
N LEU A 190 -0.85 6.66 -17.85
CA LEU A 190 -0.81 5.42 -18.63
C LEU A 190 -1.37 5.58 -20.05
N GLU A 191 -2.28 6.53 -20.26
CA GLU A 191 -2.95 6.78 -21.54
C GLU A 191 -2.14 7.61 -22.54
N ARG A 192 -0.92 8.06 -22.19
CA ARG A 192 0.00 8.75 -23.12
C ARG A 192 0.82 7.79 -24.01
N ARG A 193 0.33 6.57 -24.22
CA ARG A 193 0.93 5.58 -25.12
C ARG A 193 0.11 5.43 -26.39
#